data_AF-A0A182E9B8-F1
#
_entry.id   AF-A0A182E9B8-F1
#
_cell.length_a   1.000
_cell.length_b   1.000
_cell.length_c   1.000
_cell.angle_alpha   90.00
_cell.angle_beta   90.00
_cell.angle_gamma   90.00
#
_symmetry.space_group_name_H-M   'P 1'
#
loop_
_entity.id
_entity.type
_entity.pdbx_description
1 polymer ?
#
loop_
_entity_poly.entity_id
_entity_poly.type
_entity_poly.pdbx_seq_one_letter_code
_entity_poly.pdbx_strand_id
1 'polypeptide(L)'
;MTKELQCLLDQYPVFEYDERKKLRCTLTGHEIPPRFDQLDHYVKTSKFVHAWRIHEIMKEYGEYFDDIGPHEFGCKVTMKIIAKDPDDLLRHINGKRFKKELEKGKFVA
;
A
#
# COMPACT_ATOMS: atom_id res chain seq x y z
N MET A 1 -26.53 -4.93 5.20
CA MET A 1 -25.37 -4.35 4.50
C MET A 1 -25.87 -3.83 3.16
N THR A 2 -25.54 -2.59 2.78
CA THR A 2 -25.91 -2.01 1.49
C THR A 2 -24.99 -2.56 0.39
N LYS A 3 -25.52 -2.82 -0.81
CA LYS A 3 -24.74 -3.37 -1.95
C LYS A 3 -23.54 -2.49 -2.31
N GLU A 4 -23.69 -1.18 -2.20
CA GLU A 4 -22.63 -0.20 -2.52
C GLU A 4 -21.43 -0.31 -1.58
N LEU A 5 -21.69 -0.53 -0.29
CA LEU A 5 -20.63 -0.75 0.69
C LEU A 5 -19.84 -2.01 0.36
N GLN A 6 -20.54 -3.09 0.01
CA GLN A 6 -19.90 -4.35 -0.33
C GLN A 6 -19.06 -4.23 -1.61
N CYS A 7 -19.52 -3.44 -2.60
CA CYS A 7 -18.74 -3.14 -3.80
C CYS A 7 -17.42 -2.42 -3.48
N LEU A 8 -17.44 -1.43 -2.58
CA LEU A 8 -16.22 -0.76 -2.12
C LEU A 8 -15.27 -1.71 -1.38
N LEU A 9 -15.81 -2.60 -0.54
CA LEU A 9 -15.00 -3.58 0.17
C LEU A 9 -14.36 -4.61 -0.76
N ASP A 10 -15.08 -4.99 -1.81
CA ASP A 10 -14.57 -5.86 -2.86
C ASP A 10 -13.47 -5.17 -3.69
N GLN A 11 -13.67 -3.87 -3.98
CA GLN A 11 -12.67 -3.04 -4.66
C GLN A 11 -11.40 -2.82 -3.83
N TYR A 12 -11.52 -2.74 -2.50
CA TYR A 12 -10.42 -2.46 -1.58
C TYR A 12 -10.28 -3.58 -0.53
N PRO A 13 -9.52 -4.67 -0.80
CA PRO A 13 -9.30 -5.80 0.11
C PRO A 13 -8.33 -5.46 1.26
N VAL A 14 -8.42 -4.24 1.79
CA VAL A 14 -7.63 -3.71 2.92
C VAL A 14 -8.51 -3.30 4.10
N PHE A 15 -9.83 -3.43 3.95
CA PHE A 15 -10.78 -3.18 5.01
C PHE A 15 -11.23 -4.50 5.63
N GLU A 16 -10.98 -4.66 6.92
CA GLU A 16 -11.38 -5.83 7.69
C GLU A 16 -12.47 -5.46 8.70
N TYR A 17 -13.38 -6.38 8.98
CA TYR A 17 -14.38 -6.15 10.02
C TYR A 17 -13.78 -6.47 11.40
N ASP A 18 -13.82 -5.49 12.29
CA ASP A 18 -13.44 -5.63 13.69
C ASP A 18 -14.56 -6.30 14.52
N GLU A 19 -14.25 -6.77 15.73
CA GLU A 19 -15.20 -7.42 16.66
C GLU A 19 -16.44 -6.56 16.93
N ARG A 20 -16.29 -5.23 16.83
CA ARG A 20 -17.38 -4.25 17.00
C ARG A 20 -18.18 -3.98 15.72
N LYS A 21 -18.03 -4.80 14.68
CA LYS A 21 -18.62 -4.62 13.33
C LYS A 21 -18.22 -3.30 12.67
N LYS A 22 -17.06 -2.73 13.02
CA LYS A 22 -16.47 -1.57 12.35
C LYS A 22 -15.53 -2.04 11.26
N LEU A 23 -15.30 -1.20 10.24
CA LEU A 23 -14.30 -1.44 9.21
C LEU A 23 -12.96 -0.88 9.67
N ARG A 24 -11.96 -1.72 9.82
CA ARG A 24 -10.59 -1.33 10.13
C ARG A 24 -9.76 -1.40 8.85
N CYS A 25 -9.14 -0.29 8.49
CA CYS A 25 -8.17 -0.25 7.40
C CYS A 25 -6.84 -0.82 7.87
N THR A 26 -6.36 -1.89 7.23
CA THR A 26 -5.07 -2.52 7.56
C THR A 26 -3.88 -1.65 7.21
N LEU A 27 -4.04 -0.73 6.25
CA LEU A 27 -2.95 0.14 5.79
C LEU A 27 -2.64 1.28 6.76
N THR A 28 -3.68 1.88 7.32
CA THR A 28 -3.57 3.07 8.19
C THR A 28 -3.89 2.77 9.64
N GLY A 29 -4.43 1.58 9.93
CA GLY A 29 -4.99 1.23 11.24
C GLY A 29 -6.27 1.98 11.59
N HIS A 30 -6.86 2.76 10.66
CA HIS A 30 -8.00 3.61 10.95
C HIS A 30 -9.30 2.82 11.00
N GLU A 31 -10.11 3.06 12.04
CA GLU A 31 -11.44 2.47 12.21
C GLU A 31 -12.53 3.39 11.63
N ILE A 32 -13.34 2.84 10.74
CA ILE A 32 -14.39 3.53 10.01
C ILE A 32 -15.70 2.78 10.29
N PRO A 33 -16.82 3.48 10.53
CA PRO A 33 -18.12 2.82 10.62
C PRO A 33 -18.47 2.13 9.29
N PRO A 34 -19.22 1.00 9.30
CA PRO A 34 -19.63 0.27 8.10
C PRO A 34 -20.76 1.01 7.35
N ARG A 35 -20.49 2.24 6.94
CA ARG A 35 -21.39 3.14 6.20
C ARG A 35 -20.73 3.54 4.89
N PHE A 36 -21.49 3.44 3.80
CA PHE A 36 -21.00 3.76 2.45
C PHE A 36 -20.45 5.19 2.38
N ASP A 37 -21.21 6.17 2.85
CA ASP A 37 -20.83 7.59 2.84
C ASP A 37 -19.46 7.85 3.52
N GLN A 38 -19.25 7.23 4.68
CA GLN A 38 -18.01 7.37 5.45
C GLN A 38 -16.83 6.66 4.77
N LEU A 39 -17.07 5.46 4.23
CA LEU A 39 -16.05 4.69 3.52
C LEU A 39 -15.67 5.38 2.20
N ASP A 40 -16.65 5.81 1.40
CA ASP A 40 -16.48 6.54 0.15
C ASP A 40 -15.70 7.84 0.37
N HIS A 41 -16.07 8.61 1.39
CA HIS A 41 -15.33 9.81 1.74
C HIS A 41 -13.90 9.49 2.19
N TYR A 42 -13.72 8.44 3.00
CA TYR A 42 -12.42 8.01 3.47
C TYR A 42 -11.49 7.59 2.34
N VAL A 43 -11.97 6.76 1.40
CA VAL A 43 -11.14 6.30 0.26
C VAL A 43 -10.76 7.43 -0.69
N LYS A 44 -11.51 8.53 -0.69
CA LYS A 44 -11.18 9.75 -1.44
C LYS A 44 -10.18 10.66 -0.72
N THR A 45 -9.85 10.40 0.55
CA THR A 45 -8.89 11.23 1.29
C THR A 45 -7.46 10.98 0.82
N SER A 46 -6.64 12.04 0.82
CA SER A 46 -5.21 11.93 0.50
C SER A 46 -4.49 10.89 1.37
N LYS A 47 -4.83 10.79 2.67
CA LYS A 47 -4.26 9.78 3.56
C LYS A 47 -4.50 8.35 3.08
N PHE A 48 -5.73 8.02 2.67
CA PHE A 48 -6.02 6.69 2.16
C PHE A 48 -5.37 6.46 0.81
N VAL A 49 -5.49 7.41 -0.13
CA VAL A 49 -4.88 7.29 -1.47
C VAL A 49 -3.37 7.08 -1.37
N HIS A 50 -2.71 7.81 -0.47
CA HIS A 50 -1.28 7.68 -0.18
C HIS A 50 -0.95 6.27 0.32
N ALA A 51 -1.67 5.78 1.34
CA ALA A 51 -1.46 4.44 1.89
C ALA A 51 -1.79 3.33 0.88
N TRP A 52 -2.86 3.49 0.11
CA TRP A 52 -3.30 2.59 -0.95
C TRP A 52 -2.25 2.48 -2.05
N ARG A 53 -1.68 3.59 -2.50
CA ARG A 53 -0.59 3.60 -3.48
C ARG A 53 0.65 2.84 -2.97
N ILE A 54 1.04 3.05 -1.71
CA ILE A 54 2.14 2.26 -1.12
C ILE A 54 1.77 0.78 -1.15
N HIS A 55 0.54 0.42 -0.77
CA HIS A 55 0.08 -0.97 -0.75
C HIS A 55 0.10 -1.60 -2.15
N GLU A 56 -0.38 -0.91 -3.19
CA GLU A 56 -0.33 -1.44 -4.56
C GLU A 56 1.11 -1.64 -5.03
N ILE A 57 1.99 -0.67 -4.77
CA ILE A 57 3.42 -0.82 -5.07
C ILE A 57 4.00 -2.00 -4.31
N MET A 58 3.68 -2.17 -3.02
CA MET A 58 4.15 -3.31 -2.23
C MET A 58 3.51 -4.62 -2.63
N LYS A 59 2.32 -4.63 -3.21
CA LYS A 59 1.69 -5.84 -3.72
C LYS A 59 2.41 -6.35 -4.97
N GLU A 60 2.86 -5.44 -5.84
CA GLU A 60 3.58 -5.79 -7.07
C GLU A 60 5.10 -5.95 -6.85
N TYR A 61 5.71 -5.12 -6.00
CA TYR A 61 7.16 -5.05 -5.79
C TYR A 61 7.60 -5.39 -4.36
N GLY A 62 6.70 -5.80 -3.45
CA GLY A 62 7.03 -6.03 -2.04
C GLY A 62 8.03 -7.16 -1.82
N GLU A 63 8.18 -8.08 -2.76
CA GLU A 63 9.28 -9.07 -2.73
C GLU A 63 10.67 -8.41 -2.77
N TYR A 64 10.75 -7.22 -3.38
CA TYR A 64 11.97 -6.45 -3.58
C TYR A 64 12.24 -5.42 -2.50
N PHE A 65 11.24 -5.08 -1.69
CA PHE A 65 11.38 -4.12 -0.60
C PHE A 65 11.31 -4.83 0.75
N ASP A 66 12.12 -4.42 1.70
CA ASP A 66 12.13 -4.92 3.08
C ASP A 66 11.83 -3.77 4.04
N ASP A 67 11.02 -4.01 5.07
CA ASP A 67 10.73 -2.99 6.09
C ASP A 67 11.88 -2.99 7.10
N ILE A 68 12.80 -2.03 6.91
CA ILE A 68 14.01 -1.93 7.73
C ILE A 68 13.86 -0.92 8.87
N GLY A 69 12.77 -0.17 8.90
CA GLY A 69 12.52 0.85 9.90
C GLY A 69 11.14 1.49 9.80
N PRO A 70 10.78 2.33 10.78
CA PRO A 70 9.44 2.91 10.88
C PRO A 70 9.05 3.79 9.69
N HIS A 71 10.03 4.41 9.03
CA HIS A 71 9.82 5.34 7.92
C HIS A 71 10.60 4.96 6.66
N GLU A 72 11.20 3.77 6.62
CA GLU A 72 12.22 3.42 5.64
C GLU A 72 12.05 1.98 5.13
N PHE A 73 12.05 1.85 3.80
CA PHE A 73 12.11 0.57 3.10
C PHE A 73 13.50 0.36 2.50
N GLY A 74 14.04 -0.84 2.69
CA GLY A 74 15.26 -1.29 2.04
C GLY A 74 14.92 -1.99 0.72
N CYS A 75 15.33 -1.43 -0.42
CA CYS A 75 15.22 -2.12 -1.71
C CYS A 75 16.35 -3.14 -1.85
N LYS A 76 16.01 -4.42 -1.93
CA LYS A 76 16.95 -5.54 -2.16
C LYS A 76 17.62 -5.48 -3.53
N VAL A 77 16.89 -5.03 -4.55
CA VAL A 77 17.40 -4.93 -5.93
C VAL A 77 18.58 -3.98 -6.02
N THR A 78 18.44 -2.80 -5.42
CA THR A 78 19.42 -1.70 -5.55
C THR A 78 20.24 -1.49 -4.28
N MET A 79 19.95 -2.24 -3.22
CA MET A 79 20.48 -2.08 -1.85
C MET A 79 20.40 -0.64 -1.37
N LYS A 80 19.30 0.05 -1.68
CA LYS A 80 19.09 1.45 -1.33
C LYS A 80 17.98 1.56 -0.30
N ILE A 81 18.09 2.53 0.59
CA ILE A 81 17.05 2.95 1.52
C ILE A 81 16.14 3.96 0.80
N ILE A 82 14.83 3.74 0.88
CA ILE A 82 13.78 4.57 0.31
C ILE A 82 12.83 4.95 1.44
N ALA A 83 12.32 6.17 1.45
CA ALA A 83 11.31 6.57 2.40
C ALA A 83 10.02 5.75 2.20
N LYS A 84 9.26 5.56 3.28
CA LYS A 84 7.92 4.94 3.30
C LYS A 84 6.88 5.89 2.74
N ASP A 85 7.12 6.33 1.51
CA ASP A 85 6.36 7.34 0.78
C ASP A 85 6.11 6.83 -0.65
N PRO A 86 4.87 6.90 -1.16
CA PRO A 86 4.48 6.36 -2.45
C PRO A 86 5.16 7.12 -3.58
N ASP A 87 5.39 8.43 -3.46
CA ASP A 87 6.04 9.21 -4.51
C ASP A 87 7.53 8.82 -4.62
N ASP A 88 8.22 8.64 -3.49
CA ASP A 88 9.61 8.16 -3.49
C ASP A 88 9.73 6.71 -3.97
N LEU A 89 8.83 5.82 -3.53
CA LEU A 89 8.76 4.44 -4.02
C LEU A 89 8.49 4.40 -5.53
N LEU A 90 7.50 5.15 -6.02
CA LEU A 90 7.14 5.21 -7.43
C LEU A 90 8.30 5.76 -8.28
N ARG A 91 8.96 6.82 -7.79
CA ARG A 91 10.15 7.38 -8.44
C ARG A 91 11.30 6.39 -8.45
N HIS A 92 11.44 5.58 -7.40
CA HIS A 92 12.46 4.54 -7.30
C HIS A 92 12.22 3.42 -8.32
N ILE A 93 11.02 2.80 -8.32
CA ILE A 93 10.67 1.69 -9.22
C ILE A 93 10.67 2.14 -10.68
N ASN A 94 10.25 3.37 -10.97
CA ASN A 94 10.28 3.93 -12.31
C ASN A 94 11.68 4.41 -12.72
N GLY A 95 12.61 4.45 -11.77
CA GLY A 95 13.99 4.83 -11.99
C GLY A 95 14.72 3.84 -12.90
N LYS A 96 15.54 4.37 -13.81
CA LYS A 96 16.37 3.56 -14.73
C LYS A 96 17.23 2.52 -14.02
N ARG A 97 17.71 2.83 -12.81
CA ARG A 97 18.54 1.92 -12.02
C ARG A 97 17.76 0.71 -11.52
N PHE A 98 16.55 0.91 -10.98
CA PHE A 98 15.72 -0.18 -10.49
C PHE A 98 15.35 -1.13 -11.64
N LYS A 99 14.80 -0.59 -12.73
CA LYS A 99 14.47 -1.37 -13.94
C LYS A 99 15.66 -2.15 -14.48
N LYS A 100 16.83 -1.50 -14.60
CA LYS A 100 18.04 -2.16 -15.11
C LYS A 100 18.53 -3.29 -14.21
N GLU A 101 18.49 -3.11 -12.88
CA GLU A 101 18.92 -4.15 -11.96
C GLU A 101 17.89 -5.29 -11.84
N LEU A 102 16.61 -4.97 -11.99
CA LEU A 102 15.50 -5.93 -12.11
C LEU A 102 15.64 -6.79 -13.37
N GLU A 103 15.85 -6.15 -14.54
CA GLU A 103 16.09 -6.84 -15.82
C GLU A 103 17.35 -7.70 -15.81
N LYS A 104 18.38 -7.27 -15.07
CA LYS A 104 19.62 -8.03 -14.91
C LYS A 104 19.49 -9.25 -14.00
N GLY A 105 18.35 -9.45 -13.34
CA GLY A 105 18.14 -10.60 -12.47
C GLY A 105 19.17 -10.71 -11.35
N LYS A 106 19.71 -9.58 -10.86
CA LYS A 106 20.72 -9.57 -9.79
C LYS A 106 20.16 -9.89 -8.39
N PHE A 107 19.09 -10.68 -8.33
CA PHE A 107 18.79 -11.53 -7.19
C PHE A 107 19.70 -12.76 -7.26
N VAL A 108 21.00 -12.55 -7.09
CA VAL A 108 21.88 -13.67 -6.76
C VAL A 108 21.75 -13.91 -5.26
N ALA A 109 21.39 -15.15 -4.95
CA ALA A 109 21.21 -15.72 -3.62
C ALA A 109 22.36 -15.43 -2.64
#